data_AF-A0AAU2VUK2-F1
#
_entry.id   AF-A0AAU2VUK2-F1
#
_cell.length_a   1.000
_cell.length_b   1.000
_cell.length_c   1.000
_cell.angle_alpha   90.00
_cell.angle_beta   90.00
_cell.angle_gamma   90.00
#
_symmetry.space_group_name_H-M   'P 1'
#
loop_
_entity.id
_entity.type
_entity.pdbx_description
1 polymer ?
#
loop_
_entity_poly.entity_id
_entity_poly.type
_entity_poly.pdbx_seq_one_letter_code
_entity_poly.pdbx_strand_id
1 'polypeptide(L)'
;MKYLLVHQDEDDQDEFWGRCAGVEGMFVDKVPPPREVLTLRGCDPEGLLRDALMPSRASTALLGDVCIEVWDEDQALQRWSLLDCVVIAHQPNRDDQALVDIVVGAGVEEEHAWTHTLPTPPRFKLFAGPTGTPGSVGQCLAVDGLFVTRGAPAPVPMRLVGCEPAEPLLAVLRRPRKWDRDWVGL
;
A
#
# COMPACT_ATOMS: atom_id res chain seq x y z
N MET A 1 -24.03 -11.26 17.34
CA MET A 1 -22.57 -11.51 17.45
C MET A 1 -22.04 -10.70 18.62
N LYS A 2 -20.92 -11.10 19.23
CA LYS A 2 -20.21 -10.34 20.28
C LYS A 2 -18.75 -10.20 19.84
N TYR A 3 -18.19 -9.01 19.98
CA TYR A 3 -16.81 -8.68 19.63
C TYR A 3 -15.96 -8.67 20.90
N LEU A 4 -14.73 -9.19 20.82
CA LEU A 4 -13.74 -9.10 21.89
C LEU A 4 -12.77 -7.98 21.56
N LEU A 5 -12.52 -7.11 22.53
CA LEU A 5 -11.44 -6.15 22.47
C LEU A 5 -10.26 -6.74 23.23
N VAL A 6 -9.14 -6.91 22.54
CA VAL A 6 -7.86 -7.35 23.09
C VAL A 6 -6.80 -6.30 22.78
N HIS A 7 -5.86 -6.14 23.69
CA HIS A 7 -4.65 -5.37 23.47
C HIS A 7 -3.49 -6.34 23.40
N GLN A 8 -2.74 -6.29 22.31
CA GLN A 8 -1.53 -7.06 22.15
C GLN A 8 -0.35 -6.21 22.63
N ASP A 9 0.46 -6.75 23.53
CA ASP A 9 1.68 -6.09 24.01
C ASP A 9 2.89 -6.37 23.11
N GLU A 10 4.07 -5.86 23.49
CA GLU A 10 5.32 -6.03 22.74
C GLU A 10 5.79 -7.50 22.67
N ASP A 11 5.25 -8.39 23.51
CA ASP A 11 5.55 -9.82 23.55
C ASP A 11 4.46 -10.68 22.85
N ASP A 12 3.63 -10.04 22.02
CA ASP A 12 2.48 -10.63 21.31
C ASP A 12 1.43 -11.29 22.24
N GLN A 13 1.41 -10.95 23.53
CA GLN A 13 0.42 -11.49 24.46
C GLN A 13 -0.88 -10.70 24.41
N ASP A 14 -1.99 -11.42 24.27
CA ASP A 14 -3.32 -10.84 24.25
C ASP A 14 -3.82 -10.56 25.67
N GLU A 15 -3.93 -9.29 26.04
CA GLU A 15 -4.63 -8.85 27.24
C GLU A 15 -6.10 -8.56 26.91
N PHE A 16 -7.02 -9.16 27.67
CA PHE A 16 -8.45 -8.93 27.51
C PHE A 16 -8.89 -7.54 28.01
N TRP A 17 -9.46 -6.73 27.14
CA TRP A 17 -9.86 -5.35 27.42
C TRP A 17 -11.37 -5.12 27.48
N GLY A 18 -12.17 -6.04 26.94
CA GLY A 18 -13.62 -5.95 27.07
C GLY A 18 -14.39 -6.71 25.99
N ARG A 19 -15.71 -6.63 26.07
CA ARG A 19 -16.65 -7.20 25.09
C ARG A 19 -17.54 -6.10 24.55
N CYS A 20 -17.85 -6.13 23.26
CA CYS A 20 -18.81 -5.21 22.65
C CYS A 20 -19.91 -5.97 21.92
N ALA A 21 -21.13 -5.44 21.96
CA ALA A 21 -22.28 -6.01 21.26
C ALA A 21 -22.19 -5.81 19.75
N GLY A 22 -21.49 -4.76 19.30
CA GLY A 22 -21.32 -4.42 17.90
C GLY A 22 -20.06 -3.62 17.63
N VAL A 23 -19.72 -3.53 16.35
CA VAL A 23 -18.71 -2.61 15.82
C VAL A 23 -19.23 -2.01 14.53
N GLU A 24 -19.16 -0.69 14.42
CA GLU A 24 -19.43 0.07 13.21
C GLU A 24 -18.09 0.54 12.64
N GLY A 25 -17.97 0.55 11.31
CA GLY A 25 -16.75 1.01 10.64
C GLY A 25 -15.63 -0.02 10.48
N MET A 26 -15.78 -1.26 10.95
CA MET A 26 -14.72 -2.29 10.84
C MET A 26 -14.57 -2.91 9.45
N PHE A 27 -15.65 -2.95 8.68
CA PHE A 27 -15.70 -3.56 7.33
C PHE A 27 -16.02 -2.52 6.26
N VAL A 28 -15.70 -1.25 6.52
CA VAL A 28 -15.82 -0.20 5.50
C VAL A 28 -14.64 -0.31 4.57
N ASP A 29 -14.88 -0.05 3.29
CA ASP A 29 -13.82 -0.01 2.30
C ASP A 29 -12.77 1.03 2.74
N LYS A 30 -11.50 0.63 2.69
CA LYS A 30 -10.39 1.55 2.89
C LYS A 30 -10.51 2.66 1.85
N VAL A 31 -10.35 3.91 2.27
CA VAL A 31 -10.27 5.03 1.33
C VAL A 31 -9.07 4.77 0.42
N PRO A 32 -9.26 4.67 -0.90
CA PRO A 32 -8.16 4.39 -1.82
C PRO A 32 -7.14 5.54 -1.76
N PRO A 33 -5.84 5.24 -1.92
CA PRO A 33 -4.80 6.25 -1.96
C PRO A 33 -5.03 7.22 -3.14
N PRO A 34 -4.58 8.47 -3.04
CA PRO A 34 -4.60 9.40 -4.16
C PRO A 34 -3.91 8.80 -5.38
N ARG A 35 -4.44 9.09 -6.57
CA ARG A 35 -3.82 8.65 -7.82
C ARG A 35 -2.59 9.50 -8.12
N GLU A 36 -1.46 8.83 -8.33
CA GLU A 36 -0.16 9.42 -8.60
C GLU A 36 0.34 8.97 -9.98
N VAL A 37 1.33 9.70 -10.51
CA VAL A 37 2.03 9.33 -11.75
C VAL A 37 3.44 8.92 -11.41
N LEU A 38 3.82 7.70 -11.81
CA LEU A 38 5.17 7.15 -11.64
C LEU A 38 5.81 6.93 -13.01
N THR A 39 7.14 6.96 -13.05
CA THR A 39 7.89 6.55 -14.24
C THR A 39 8.72 5.31 -13.93
N LEU A 40 8.37 4.21 -14.58
CA LEU A 40 9.14 2.97 -14.58
C LEU A 40 10.25 3.10 -15.63
N ARG A 41 11.52 2.99 -15.24
CA ARG A 41 12.68 3.24 -16.10
C ARG A 41 13.36 1.96 -16.52
N GLY A 42 13.71 1.88 -17.80
CA GLY A 42 14.51 0.79 -18.35
C GLY A 42 13.87 -0.57 -18.09
N CYS A 43 12.59 -0.71 -18.43
CA CYS A 43 11.85 -1.93 -18.20
C CYS A 43 12.04 -2.95 -19.34
N ASP A 44 12.10 -4.22 -18.96
CA ASP A 44 11.99 -5.38 -19.86
C ASP A 44 10.59 -6.00 -19.65
N PRO A 45 9.58 -5.60 -20.44
CA PRO A 45 8.20 -5.96 -20.20
C PRO A 45 7.88 -7.40 -20.61
N GLU A 46 7.10 -8.08 -19.76
CA GLU A 46 6.61 -9.43 -19.97
C GLU A 46 5.08 -9.50 -19.78
N GLY A 47 4.46 -10.57 -20.28
CA GLY A 47 3.04 -10.86 -20.06
C GLY A 47 2.12 -9.66 -20.29
N LEU A 48 1.28 -9.37 -19.29
CA LEU A 48 0.28 -8.29 -19.34
C LEU A 48 0.89 -6.92 -19.63
N LEU A 49 2.10 -6.63 -19.12
CA LEU A 49 2.75 -5.34 -19.38
C LEU A 49 3.18 -5.26 -20.84
N ARG A 50 3.75 -6.33 -21.40
CA ARG A 50 4.10 -6.38 -22.82
C ARG A 50 2.87 -6.17 -23.70
N ASP A 51 1.78 -6.85 -23.38
CA ASP A 51 0.52 -6.74 -24.12
C ASP A 51 -0.06 -5.31 -24.05
N ALA A 52 0.05 -4.65 -22.90
CA ALA A 52 -0.39 -3.27 -22.69
C ALA A 52 0.41 -2.23 -23.50
N LEU A 53 1.65 -2.53 -23.87
CA LEU A 53 2.52 -1.66 -24.67
C LEU A 53 2.37 -1.89 -26.18
N MET A 54 1.62 -2.91 -26.60
CA MET A 54 1.38 -3.15 -28.01
C MET A 54 0.47 -2.05 -28.58
N PRO A 55 0.70 -1.62 -29.85
CA PRO A 55 -0.11 -0.59 -30.47
C PRO A 55 -1.60 -0.97 -30.45
N SER A 56 -2.39 -0.23 -29.68
CA SER A 56 -3.84 -0.40 -29.59
C SER A 56 -4.55 0.89 -30.02
N ARG A 57 -5.85 0.81 -30.32
CA ARG A 57 -6.65 2.02 -30.60
C ARG A 57 -6.86 2.89 -29.36
N ALA A 58 -6.69 2.33 -28.16
CA ALA A 58 -6.77 3.08 -26.91
C ALA A 58 -5.41 3.71 -26.61
N SER A 59 -5.41 4.97 -26.18
CA SER A 59 -4.20 5.70 -25.76
C SER A 59 -3.65 5.24 -24.41
N THR A 60 -4.39 4.39 -23.68
CA THR A 60 -4.05 3.91 -22.34
C THR A 60 -4.48 2.44 -22.18
N ALA A 61 -3.76 1.70 -21.35
CA ALA A 61 -4.04 0.28 -21.06
C ALA A 61 -4.11 0.01 -19.55
N LEU A 62 -5.15 -0.69 -19.10
CA LEU A 62 -5.34 -1.06 -17.70
C LEU A 62 -4.55 -2.33 -17.38
N LEU A 63 -3.69 -2.27 -16.36
CA LEU A 63 -2.95 -3.41 -15.82
C LEU A 63 -3.63 -4.02 -14.58
N GLY A 64 -4.53 -3.26 -13.94
CA GLY A 64 -5.10 -3.63 -12.64
C GLY A 64 -4.10 -3.40 -11.53
N ASP A 65 -4.17 -4.18 -10.46
CA ASP A 65 -3.22 -4.05 -9.35
C ASP A 65 -1.86 -4.64 -9.73
N VAL A 66 -0.81 -3.84 -9.52
CA VAL A 66 0.58 -4.23 -9.79
C VAL A 66 1.36 -4.19 -8.50
N CYS A 67 1.99 -5.30 -8.13
CA CYS A 67 2.94 -5.37 -7.04
C CYS A 67 4.35 -5.07 -7.58
N ILE A 68 5.05 -4.13 -6.93
CA ILE A 68 6.47 -3.87 -7.16
C ILE A 68 7.24 -4.44 -5.98
N GLU A 69 8.14 -5.36 -6.26
CA GLU A 69 9.12 -5.81 -5.29
C GLU A 69 10.49 -5.20 -5.59
N VAL A 70 11.12 -4.62 -4.57
CA VAL A 70 12.49 -4.13 -4.61
C VAL A 70 13.38 -5.21 -4.04
N TRP A 71 14.28 -5.72 -4.86
CA TRP A 71 15.15 -6.85 -4.54
C TRP A 71 16.60 -6.39 -4.34
N ASP A 72 17.29 -7.07 -3.43
CA ASP A 72 18.75 -7.21 -3.48
C ASP A 72 19.15 -8.41 -4.38
N GLU A 73 20.33 -8.99 -4.17
CA GLU A 73 20.78 -10.15 -4.95
C GLU A 73 19.96 -11.42 -4.66
N ASP A 74 19.44 -11.58 -3.44
CA ASP A 74 18.92 -12.85 -2.92
C ASP A 74 17.41 -12.83 -2.60
N GLN A 75 16.86 -11.68 -2.20
CA GLN A 75 15.49 -11.60 -1.67
C GLN A 75 14.79 -10.25 -1.92
N ALA A 76 13.45 -10.29 -1.84
CA ALA A 76 12.62 -9.08 -1.83
C ALA A 76 12.79 -8.35 -0.50
N LEU A 77 13.33 -7.13 -0.56
CA LEU A 77 13.56 -6.27 0.59
C LEU A 77 12.46 -5.25 0.80
N GLN A 78 11.68 -4.88 -0.23
CA GLN A 78 10.56 -3.94 -0.17
C GLN A 78 9.42 -4.34 -1.09
N ARG A 79 8.17 -4.10 -0.67
CA ARG A 79 6.98 -4.36 -1.48
C ARG A 79 6.02 -3.17 -1.48
N TRP A 80 5.60 -2.80 -2.68
CA TRP A 80 4.68 -1.71 -2.95
C TRP A 80 3.53 -2.20 -3.81
N SER A 81 2.32 -1.74 -3.53
CA SER A 81 1.14 -1.99 -4.36
C SER A 81 0.81 -0.73 -5.17
N LEU A 82 0.69 -0.89 -6.49
CA LEU A 82 0.13 0.08 -7.41
C LEU A 82 -1.31 -0.32 -7.73
N LEU A 83 -2.26 0.34 -7.09
CA LEU A 83 -3.69 0.07 -7.22
C LEU A 83 -4.26 0.69 -8.49
N ASP A 84 -5.10 -0.08 -9.20
CA ASP A 84 -5.74 0.32 -10.45
C ASP A 84 -4.73 0.91 -11.46
N CYS A 85 -3.58 0.25 -11.62
CA CYS A 85 -2.47 0.73 -12.43
C CYS A 85 -2.86 0.81 -13.91
N VAL A 86 -2.59 1.96 -14.53
CA VAL A 86 -2.86 2.23 -15.95
C VAL A 86 -1.59 2.74 -16.61
N VAL A 87 -1.24 2.16 -17.76
CA VAL A 87 -0.19 2.68 -18.64
C VAL A 87 -0.73 3.93 -19.35
N ILE A 88 -0.04 5.04 -19.15
CA ILE A 88 -0.38 6.35 -19.71
C ILE A 88 0.44 6.63 -20.98
N ALA A 89 1.73 6.32 -20.94
CA ALA A 89 2.66 6.54 -22.04
C ALA A 89 3.84 5.59 -21.94
N HIS A 90 4.56 5.38 -23.04
CA HIS A 90 5.81 4.66 -23.04
C HIS A 90 6.71 5.14 -24.18
N GLN A 91 8.02 4.95 -24.03
CA GLN A 91 9.02 5.28 -25.04
C GLN A 91 10.23 4.34 -24.90
N PRO A 92 11.01 4.09 -25.95
CA PRO A 92 12.30 3.41 -25.81
C PRO A 92 13.16 4.14 -24.77
N ASN A 93 13.86 3.37 -23.93
CA ASN A 93 14.79 3.95 -22.97
C ASN A 93 15.95 4.63 -23.72
N ARG A 94 16.42 5.76 -23.17
CA ARG A 94 17.41 6.61 -23.83
C ARG A 94 18.79 5.96 -23.93
N ASP A 95 19.17 5.19 -22.91
CA ASP A 95 20.52 4.63 -22.77
C ASP A 95 20.60 3.22 -23.36
N ASP A 96 19.49 2.47 -23.35
CA ASP A 96 19.36 1.15 -23.98
C ASP A 96 18.03 1.03 -24.75
N GLN A 97 18.10 0.96 -26.08
CA GLN A 97 16.91 0.85 -26.94
C GLN A 97 16.21 -0.52 -26.87
N ALA A 98 16.82 -1.53 -26.23
CA ALA A 98 16.15 -2.80 -25.94
C ALA A 98 15.16 -2.69 -24.76
N LEU A 99 15.30 -1.64 -23.93
CA LEU A 99 14.45 -1.39 -22.77
C LEU A 99 13.44 -0.27 -23.05
N VAL A 100 12.42 -0.18 -22.20
CA VAL A 100 11.31 0.78 -22.35
C VAL A 100 11.12 1.59 -21.07
N ASP A 101 11.00 2.91 -21.20
CA ASP A 101 10.50 3.77 -20.11
C ASP A 101 8.97 3.85 -20.20
N ILE A 102 8.28 3.65 -19.07
CA ILE A 102 6.83 3.54 -19.01
C ILE A 102 6.29 4.51 -17.96
N VAL A 103 5.32 5.33 -18.34
CA VAL A 103 4.61 6.22 -17.42
C VAL A 103 3.30 5.56 -17.03
N VAL A 104 3.10 5.40 -15.72
CA VAL A 104 1.89 4.77 -15.16
C VAL A 104 1.17 5.73 -14.22
N GLY A 105 -0.16 5.63 -14.18
CA GLY A 105 -0.98 6.25 -13.16
C GLY A 105 -1.56 5.18 -12.25
N ALA A 106 -1.37 5.31 -10.94
CA ALA A 106 -1.84 4.34 -9.95
C ALA A 106 -2.03 4.98 -8.57
N GLY A 107 -2.85 4.37 -7.73
CA GLY A 107 -2.78 4.62 -6.28
C GLY A 107 -1.58 3.87 -5.69
N VAL A 108 -0.80 4.47 -4.80
CA VAL A 108 0.42 3.83 -4.27
C VAL A 108 0.26 3.50 -2.80
N GLU A 109 0.45 2.22 -2.46
CA GLU A 109 0.50 1.75 -1.08
C GLU A 109 1.82 1.04 -0.79
N GLU A 110 2.35 1.29 0.40
CA GLU A 110 3.45 0.51 0.96
C GLU A 110 2.85 -0.62 1.81
N GLU A 111 3.18 -1.87 1.52
CA GLU A 111 2.59 -3.01 2.25
C GLU A 111 3.19 -3.16 3.65
N HIS A 112 4.44 -2.73 3.85
CA HIS A 112 5.13 -2.78 5.15
C HIS A 112 6.06 -1.58 5.31
N ALA A 113 5.92 -0.85 6.43
CA ALA A 113 6.82 0.25 6.80
C ALA A 113 8.21 -0.30 7.15
N TRP A 114 9.01 -0.56 6.13
CA TRP A 114 10.38 -1.01 6.28
C TRP A 114 11.33 0.17 6.21
N THR A 115 12.52 0.03 6.78
CA THR A 115 13.58 1.01 6.61
C THR A 115 13.88 1.13 5.12
N HIS A 116 13.59 2.29 4.50
CA HIS A 116 13.69 2.52 3.05
C HIS A 116 15.13 2.60 2.52
N THR A 117 16.06 1.77 3.02
CA THR A 117 17.41 1.69 2.48
C THR A 117 17.35 0.87 1.20
N LEU A 118 17.62 1.52 0.06
CA LEU A 118 17.70 0.84 -1.23
C LEU A 118 18.93 -0.07 -1.28
N PRO A 119 18.78 -1.33 -1.75
CA PRO A 119 19.93 -2.17 -2.06
C PRO A 119 20.73 -1.57 -3.23
N THR A 120 22.01 -1.94 -3.35
CA THR A 120 22.90 -1.46 -4.40
C THR A 120 23.50 -2.64 -5.19
N PRO A 121 23.16 -2.85 -6.47
CA PRO A 121 22.13 -2.13 -7.25
C PRO A 121 20.70 -2.64 -6.94
N PRO A 122 19.68 -1.77 -6.95
CA PRO A 122 18.31 -2.20 -6.74
C PRO A 122 17.73 -2.84 -8.00
N ARG A 123 16.92 -3.88 -7.82
CA ARG A 123 16.15 -4.50 -8.92
C ARG A 123 14.66 -4.39 -8.61
N PHE A 124 13.89 -3.85 -9.55
CA PHE A 124 12.45 -3.68 -9.39
C PHE A 124 11.75 -4.75 -10.21
N LYS A 125 11.19 -5.76 -9.54
CA LYS A 125 10.40 -6.82 -10.19
C LYS A 125 8.92 -6.46 -10.11
N LEU A 126 8.22 -6.62 -11.22
CA LEU A 126 6.82 -6.27 -11.37
C LEU A 126 5.97 -7.53 -11.45
N PHE A 127 4.90 -7.58 -10.68
CA PHE A 127 3.94 -8.67 -10.69
C PHE A 127 2.53 -8.13 -10.84
N ALA A 128 1.73 -8.74 -11.72
CA ALA A 128 0.33 -8.36 -11.91
C ALA A 128 -0.53 -9.59 -12.19
N GLY A 129 -1.83 -9.45 -12.00
CA GLY A 129 -2.80 -10.53 -12.21
C GLY A 129 -3.68 -10.77 -10.99
N PRO A 130 -4.51 -11.83 -11.00
CA PRO A 130 -5.47 -12.08 -9.95
C PRO A 130 -4.81 -12.27 -8.59
N THR A 131 -5.48 -11.74 -7.56
CA THR A 131 -5.04 -11.79 -6.16
C THR A 131 -4.77 -13.25 -5.75
N GLY A 132 -3.53 -13.54 -5.30
CA GLY A 132 -3.10 -14.88 -4.87
C GLY A 132 -2.21 -15.64 -5.85
N THR A 133 -2.23 -15.32 -7.14
CA THR A 133 -1.30 -15.89 -8.13
C THR A 133 -0.82 -14.82 -9.14
N PRO A 134 -0.22 -13.70 -8.67
CA PRO A 134 0.27 -12.68 -9.58
C PRO A 134 1.44 -13.24 -10.40
N GLY A 135 1.41 -13.02 -11.71
CA GLY A 135 2.48 -13.43 -12.63
C GLY A 135 3.52 -12.32 -12.78
N SER A 136 4.77 -12.68 -13.09
CA SER A 136 5.77 -11.70 -13.54
C SER A 136 5.23 -10.94 -14.75
N VAL A 137 5.34 -9.61 -14.71
CA VAL A 137 5.09 -8.75 -15.87
C VAL A 137 6.35 -7.98 -16.29
N GLY A 138 7.51 -8.41 -15.77
CA GLY A 138 8.81 -7.89 -16.14
C GLY A 138 9.58 -7.29 -14.97
N GLN A 139 10.67 -6.60 -15.32
CA GLN A 139 11.52 -5.91 -14.35
C GLN A 139 11.94 -4.55 -14.90
N CYS A 140 12.26 -3.61 -14.02
CA CYS A 140 12.75 -2.27 -14.34
C CYS A 140 14.03 -1.95 -13.57
N LEU A 141 14.83 -1.04 -14.12
CA LEU A 141 16.07 -0.56 -13.50
C LEU A 141 15.80 0.44 -12.39
N ALA A 142 14.74 1.26 -12.52
CA ALA A 142 14.34 2.23 -11.50
C ALA A 142 12.84 2.54 -11.56
N VAL A 143 12.31 3.09 -10.47
CA VAL A 143 10.95 3.62 -10.39
C VAL A 143 10.98 5.03 -9.79
N ASP A 144 10.83 6.03 -10.63
CA ASP A 144 10.74 7.43 -10.21
C ASP A 144 9.40 7.67 -9.52
N GLY A 145 9.43 8.29 -8.34
CA GLY A 145 8.23 8.62 -7.56
C GLY A 145 7.79 7.53 -6.58
N LEU A 146 8.45 6.36 -6.54
CA LEU A 146 8.07 5.29 -5.61
C LEU A 146 8.34 5.66 -4.15
N PHE A 147 9.52 6.23 -3.87
CA PHE A 147 10.01 6.50 -2.50
C PHE A 147 9.68 7.90 -1.97
N VAL A 148 8.67 8.57 -2.53
CA VAL A 148 8.22 9.86 -1.98
C VAL A 148 7.47 9.64 -0.67
N THR A 149 7.65 10.54 0.29
CA THR A 149 6.90 10.52 1.54
C THR A 149 5.42 10.80 1.26
N ARG A 150 4.55 9.85 1.61
CA ARG A 150 3.09 9.98 1.49
C ARG A 150 2.47 10.25 2.86
N GLY A 151 1.50 11.16 2.90
CA GLY A 151 0.70 11.35 4.11
C GLY A 151 -0.16 10.12 4.37
N ALA A 152 -0.19 9.64 5.62
CA ALA A 152 -1.10 8.56 5.99
C ALA A 152 -2.56 8.99 5.71
N PRO A 153 -3.40 8.13 5.11
CA PRO A 153 -4.82 8.40 4.98
C PRO A 153 -5.42 8.73 6.34
N ALA A 154 -6.43 9.61 6.37
CA ALA A 154 -7.15 9.86 7.60
C ALA A 154 -7.71 8.53 8.13
N PRO A 155 -7.49 8.19 9.41
CA PRO A 155 -7.99 6.95 9.96
C PRO A 155 -9.51 6.93 9.85
N VAL A 156 -10.07 5.84 9.33
CA VAL A 156 -11.52 5.66 9.32
C VAL A 156 -11.95 5.31 10.74
N PRO A 157 -12.76 6.16 11.40
CA PRO A 157 -13.07 5.95 12.81
C PRO A 157 -13.92 4.68 12.97
N MET A 158 -13.43 3.75 13.79
CA MET A 158 -14.19 2.60 14.25
C MET A 158 -14.98 2.98 15.49
N ARG A 159 -16.24 2.55 15.56
CA ARG A 159 -17.10 2.77 16.74
C ARG A 159 -17.49 1.43 17.35
N LEU A 160 -17.06 1.22 18.59
CA LEU A 160 -17.46 0.07 19.39
C LEU A 160 -18.82 0.35 20.04
N VAL A 161 -19.77 -0.58 19.93
CA VAL A 161 -21.17 -0.40 20.35
C VAL A 161 -21.51 -1.37 21.48
N GLY A 162 -22.12 -0.85 22.55
CA GLY A 162 -22.60 -1.65 23.68
C GLY A 162 -21.48 -2.43 24.38
N CYS A 163 -20.42 -1.72 24.79
CA CYS A 163 -19.25 -2.36 25.39
C CYS A 163 -19.37 -2.55 26.90
N GLU A 164 -18.94 -3.72 27.34
CA GLU A 164 -18.62 -4.10 28.71
C GLU A 164 -17.09 -4.06 28.86
N PRO A 165 -16.50 -2.95 29.32
CA PRO A 165 -15.06 -2.80 29.44
C PRO A 165 -14.51 -3.60 30.63
N ALA A 166 -13.34 -4.22 30.45
CA ALA A 166 -12.55 -4.81 31.52
C ALA A 166 -11.72 -3.74 32.24
N GLU A 167 -11.11 -4.10 33.37
CA GLU A 167 -10.35 -3.15 34.18
C GLU A 167 -9.20 -2.45 33.44
N PRO A 168 -8.43 -3.10 32.53
CA PRO A 168 -7.40 -2.42 31.75
C PRO A 168 -7.95 -1.25 30.92
N LEU A 169 -9.06 -1.47 30.22
CA LEU A 169 -9.72 -0.43 29.43
C LEU A 169 -10.31 0.67 30.34
N LEU A 170 -10.94 0.29 31.45
CA LEU A 170 -11.45 1.26 32.44
C LEU A 170 -10.34 2.15 33.01
N ALA A 171 -9.17 1.57 33.30
CA ALA A 171 -8.02 2.32 33.82
C ALA A 171 -7.54 3.37 32.82
N VAL A 172 -7.55 3.09 31.51
CA VAL A 172 -7.23 4.06 30.46
C VAL A 172 -8.31 5.13 30.34
N LEU A 173 -9.59 4.74 30.31
CA LEU A 173 -10.72 5.66 30.15
C LEU A 173 -10.88 6.64 31.32
N ARG A 174 -10.48 6.23 32.53
CA ARG A 174 -10.52 7.07 33.74
C ARG A 174 -9.37 8.09 33.81
N ARG A 175 -8.32 7.95 32.98
CA ARG A 175 -7.22 8.93 32.95
C ARG A 175 -7.73 10.25 32.37
N PRO A 176 -7.44 11.41 32.99
CA PRO A 176 -7.75 12.70 32.41
C PRO A 176 -7.12 12.80 31.02
N ARG A 177 -7.92 12.99 29.98
CA ARG A 177 -7.42 13.12 28.61
C ARG A 177 -6.71 14.47 28.48
N LYS A 178 -5.50 14.45 27.91
CA LYS A 178 -4.76 15.68 27.53
C LYS A 178 -5.52 16.52 26.47
N TRP A 179 -6.52 15.92 25.81
CA TRP A 179 -7.33 16.49 24.73
C TRP A 179 -8.37 17.55 25.17
N ASP A 180 -8.73 17.63 26.46
CA ASP A 180 -9.75 18.57 26.94
C ASP A 180 -9.28 20.04 27.02
N ARG A 181 -8.02 20.35 26.68
CA ARG A 181 -7.51 21.74 26.70
C ARG A 181 -7.65 22.49 25.37
N ASP A 182 -7.79 21.79 24.24
CA ASP A 182 -7.67 22.44 22.93
C ASP A 182 -9.02 22.85 22.30
N TRP A 183 -10.16 22.55 22.94
CA TRP A 183 -11.51 22.94 22.45
C TRP A 183 -12.14 24.17 23.13
N VAL A 184 -11.46 24.80 24.09
CA VAL A 184 -11.96 26.04 24.76
C VAL A 184 -11.29 27.30 24.19
N GLY A 185 -10.65 27.20 23.02
CA GLY A 185 -9.91 28.29 22.38
C GLY A 185 -10.21 28.46 20.90
N LEU A 186 -11.49 28.57 20.53
CA LEU A 186 -11.93 29.19 19.26
C LEU A 186 -13.10 30.13 19.56
#